data_AF-A0A5B8XXC2-F1
#
_entry.id   AF-A0A5B8XXC2-F1
#
_cell.length_a   1.000
_cell.length_b   1.000
_cell.length_c   1.000
_cell.angle_alpha   90.00
_cell.angle_beta   90.00
_cell.angle_gamma   90.00
#
_symmetry.space_group_name_H-M   'P 1'
#
loop_
_entity.id
_entity.type
_entity.pdbx_description
1 polymer ?
#
loop_
_entity_poly.entity_id
_entity_poly.type
_entity_poly.pdbx_seq_one_letter_code
_entity_poly.pdbx_strand_id
1 'polypeptide(L)'
;MSVCYNHKELPAIAVCSLCGQDICIHCHTVALNGYAVCRGCPVADNLRPKTKWEGATGVFSGLHGLAYTIVEELSSPRRFFSFRPFGRPMPALAFGYLVLTVGLFMGAIWSDLFLSRYDEMTLEVAKELSVSPDLVRHINVFSSPIRAALVLAIHTLVLWGGLLVLARSAIRFRDVAYIAGYSMAGFAFLLIPPIFDYPVGHLLAVVWVFHSEFTAVQARYDTGFMRGLGAIILPYFILYSLTTFH
;
A
#
# COMPACT_ATOMS: atom_id res chain seq x y z
N MET A 1 -27.17 16.99 23.29
CA MET A 1 -26.38 17.19 22.05
C MET A 1 -25.25 18.15 22.38
N SER A 2 -24.00 17.81 22.09
CA SER A 2 -22.89 18.76 22.24
C SER A 2 -22.92 19.81 21.13
N VAL A 3 -22.51 21.04 21.46
CA VAL A 3 -22.41 22.18 20.53
C VAL A 3 -20.95 22.40 20.17
N CYS A 4 -20.69 22.96 18.99
CA CYS A 4 -19.32 23.23 18.58
C CYS A 4 -18.65 24.24 19.53
N TYR A 5 -17.39 23.97 19.87
CA TYR A 5 -16.58 24.84 20.71
C TYR A 5 -16.48 26.27 20.17
N ASN A 6 -16.29 26.42 18.85
CA ASN A 6 -16.15 27.71 18.16
C ASN A 6 -17.47 28.31 17.67
N HIS A 7 -18.48 27.49 17.35
CA HIS A 7 -19.78 27.92 16.85
C HIS A 7 -20.88 27.36 17.77
N LYS A 8 -21.24 28.11 18.81
CA LYS A 8 -22.14 27.65 19.88
C LYS A 8 -23.56 27.37 19.37
N GLU A 9 -23.93 27.98 18.25
CA GLU A 9 -25.18 27.84 17.53
C GLU A 9 -25.26 26.59 16.64
N LEU A 10 -24.15 25.88 16.41
CA LEU A 10 -24.11 24.70 15.54
C LEU A 10 -23.89 23.41 16.32
N PRO A 11 -24.54 22.30 15.90
CA PRO A 11 -24.30 20.99 16.50
C PRO A 11 -22.88 20.51 16.22
N ALA A 12 -22.27 19.87 17.22
CA ALA A 12 -21.00 19.17 17.03
C ALA A 12 -21.24 17.90 16.21
N ILE A 13 -20.34 17.63 15.26
CA ILE A 13 -20.37 16.42 14.42
C ILE A 13 -19.19 15.48 14.70
N ALA A 14 -18.15 15.99 15.37
CA ALA A 14 -16.94 15.25 15.72
C ALA A 14 -16.23 15.91 16.91
N VAL A 15 -15.29 15.20 17.51
CA VAL A 15 -14.40 15.72 18.56
C VAL A 15 -12.99 15.88 17.98
N CYS A 16 -12.37 17.03 18.21
CA CYS A 16 -11.03 17.32 17.76
C CYS A 16 -10.04 16.32 18.37
N SER A 17 -9.39 15.53 17.52
CA SER A 17 -8.46 14.47 17.93
C SER A 17 -7.16 15.00 18.56
N LEU A 18 -6.93 16.32 18.57
CA LEU A 18 -5.78 16.96 19.21
C LEU A 18 -6.15 17.65 20.53
N CYS A 19 -7.10 18.59 20.50
CA CYS A 19 -7.46 19.38 21.68
C CYS A 19 -8.68 18.87 22.44
N GLY A 20 -9.32 17.79 21.97
CA GLY A 20 -10.50 17.18 22.61
C GLY A 20 -11.78 17.99 22.54
N GLN A 21 -11.80 19.10 21.78
CA GLN A 21 -12.97 19.99 21.69
C GLN A 21 -13.98 19.53 20.65
N ASP A 22 -15.27 19.68 20.94
CA ASP A 22 -16.38 19.45 20.02
C ASP A 22 -16.32 20.39 18.80
N ILE A 23 -16.48 19.88 17.58
CA ILE A 23 -16.40 20.65 16.33
C ILE A 23 -17.56 20.40 15.37
N CYS A 24 -18.07 21.47 14.76
CA CYS A 24 -19.06 21.43 13.69
C CYS A 24 -18.40 21.24 12.31
N ILE A 25 -19.21 21.06 11.28
CA ILE A 25 -18.76 20.88 9.89
C ILE A 25 -17.87 22.01 9.35
N HIS A 26 -18.05 23.26 9.81
CA HIS A 26 -17.23 24.40 9.37
C HIS A 26 -15.87 24.46 10.07
N CYS A 27 -15.79 24.00 11.32
CA CYS A 27 -14.54 23.87 12.06
C CYS A 27 -13.82 22.56 11.74
N HIS A 28 -14.53 21.58 11.21
CA HIS A 28 -14.00 20.30 10.76
C HIS A 28 -13.20 20.51 9.47
N THR A 29 -11.87 20.55 9.61
CA THR A 29 -11.01 20.25 8.48
C THR A 29 -10.99 18.74 8.29
N VAL A 30 -11.46 18.27 7.14
CA VAL A 30 -11.40 16.86 6.73
C VAL A 30 -9.92 16.53 6.48
N ALA A 31 -9.16 16.31 7.55
CA ALA A 31 -7.84 15.71 7.45
C ALA A 31 -8.07 14.21 7.28
N LEU A 32 -8.12 13.79 6.01
CA LEU A 32 -8.15 12.40 5.59
C LEU A 32 -6.91 11.67 6.11
N ASN A 33 -7.01 11.21 7.34
CA ASN A 33 -6.13 10.27 8.04
C ASN A 33 -6.85 9.71 9.30
N GLY A 34 -8.18 9.85 9.35
CA GLY A 34 -9.01 9.48 10.49
C GLY A 34 -8.93 10.47 11.67
N TYR A 35 -8.50 11.72 11.43
CA TYR A 35 -8.44 12.77 12.45
C TYR A 35 -9.43 13.86 12.11
N ALA A 36 -10.33 14.13 13.04
CA ALA A 36 -11.13 15.34 13.02
C ALA A 36 -10.29 16.41 13.74
N VAL A 37 -9.82 17.44 13.04
CA VAL A 37 -8.99 18.50 13.66
C VAL A 37 -9.64 19.85 13.46
N CYS A 38 -9.61 20.68 14.50
CA CYS A 38 -10.14 22.03 14.44
C CYS A 38 -9.13 23.00 13.81
N ARG A 39 -9.60 24.01 13.09
CA ARG A 39 -8.74 25.04 12.47
C ARG A 39 -7.85 25.81 13.47
N GLY A 40 -8.25 25.86 14.74
CA GLY A 40 -7.50 26.54 15.79
C GLY A 40 -6.31 25.75 16.34
N CYS A 41 -6.16 24.46 15.99
CA CYS A 41 -4.99 23.69 16.40
C CYS A 41 -3.77 24.11 15.56
N PRO A 42 -2.65 24.54 16.19
CA PRO A 42 -1.46 25.00 15.47
C PRO A 42 -0.76 23.91 14.63
N VAL A 43 -1.13 22.65 14.85
CA VAL A 43 -0.61 21.49 14.11
C VAL A 43 -1.48 21.16 12.89
N ALA A 44 -2.64 21.81 12.70
CA ALA A 44 -3.56 21.50 11.61
C ALA A 44 -2.91 21.60 10.22
N ASP A 45 -1.97 22.53 10.03
CA ASP A 45 -1.21 22.66 8.78
C ASP A 45 -0.20 21.52 8.55
N ASN A 46 0.31 20.90 9.61
CA ASN A 46 1.21 19.73 9.55
C ASN A 46 0.45 18.41 9.37
N LEU A 47 -0.89 18.44 9.44
CA LEU A 47 -1.79 17.28 9.33
C LEU A 47 -2.45 17.17 7.96
N ARG A 48 -2.04 18.02 7.00
CA ARG A 48 -2.56 17.98 5.63
C ARG A 48 -2.27 16.59 5.02
N PRO A 49 -3.21 16.07 4.21
CA PRO A 49 -3.02 14.80 3.53
C PRO A 49 -1.76 14.83 2.67
N LYS A 50 -0.93 13.79 2.78
CA LYS A 50 0.44 13.82 2.23
C LYS A 50 0.51 13.39 0.79
N THR A 51 -0.39 12.50 0.41
CA THR A 51 -0.56 12.03 -0.96
C THR A 51 -1.90 12.52 -1.48
N LYS A 52 -2.06 12.59 -2.81
CA LYS A 52 -3.37 12.89 -3.39
C LYS A 52 -4.39 11.78 -3.10
N TRP A 53 -3.94 10.55 -2.87
CA TRP A 53 -4.76 9.45 -2.36
C TRP A 53 -5.32 9.75 -0.97
N GLU A 54 -4.47 10.19 -0.06
CA GLU A 54 -4.89 10.68 1.25
C GLU A 54 -5.67 11.99 1.13
N GLY A 55 -5.60 12.77 0.04
CA GLY A 55 -6.09 14.15 0.02
C GLY A 55 -7.34 14.44 -0.79
N ALA A 56 -8.01 13.42 -1.32
CA ALA A 56 -9.13 13.58 -2.25
C ALA A 56 -10.33 14.31 -1.61
N THR A 57 -10.32 15.65 -1.69
CA THR A 57 -11.47 16.52 -1.42
C THR A 57 -11.79 17.34 -2.67
N GLY A 58 -13.08 17.42 -3.02
CA GLY A 58 -13.68 18.42 -3.91
C GLY A 58 -13.38 18.36 -5.42
N VAL A 59 -12.16 18.01 -5.87
CA VAL A 59 -11.76 18.17 -7.29
C VAL A 59 -11.14 16.91 -7.92
N PHE A 60 -10.47 16.06 -7.13
CA PHE A 60 -9.92 14.79 -7.61
C PHE A 60 -10.82 13.63 -7.15
N SER A 61 -11.35 12.84 -8.10
CA SER A 61 -11.99 11.57 -7.74
C SER A 61 -10.95 10.63 -7.09
N GLY A 62 -11.39 9.71 -6.24
CA GLY A 62 -10.47 8.77 -5.54
C GLY A 62 -9.51 8.04 -6.49
N LEU A 63 -9.93 7.76 -7.72
CA LEU A 63 -9.10 7.17 -8.78
C LEU A 63 -7.98 8.10 -9.27
N HIS A 64 -8.23 9.40 -9.42
CA HIS A 64 -7.16 10.35 -9.78
C HIS A 64 -6.15 10.44 -8.64
N GLY A 65 -6.62 10.50 -7.40
CA GLY A 65 -5.74 10.48 -6.21
C GLY A 65 -4.84 9.24 -6.19
N LEU A 66 -5.40 8.07 -6.48
CA LEU A 66 -4.68 6.80 -6.62
C LEU A 66 -3.59 6.89 -7.70
N ALA A 67 -3.97 7.24 -8.94
CA ALA A 67 -3.06 7.31 -10.08
C ALA A 67 -1.90 8.29 -9.86
N TYR A 68 -2.18 9.49 -9.34
CA TYR A 68 -1.14 10.46 -9.01
C TYR A 68 -0.18 9.94 -7.94
N THR A 69 -0.70 9.22 -6.93
CA THR A 69 0.13 8.67 -5.85
C THR A 69 1.03 7.55 -6.37
N ILE A 70 0.54 6.70 -7.28
CA ILE A 70 1.36 5.71 -7.99
C ILE A 70 2.48 6.41 -8.75
N VAL A 71 2.15 7.40 -9.58
CA VAL A 71 3.15 8.11 -10.40
C VAL A 71 4.17 8.83 -9.52
N GLU A 72 3.76 9.46 -8.43
CA GLU A 72 4.66 10.18 -7.52
C GLU A 72 5.66 9.22 -6.84
N GLU A 73 5.18 8.08 -6.35
CA GLU A 73 6.02 7.03 -5.77
C GLU A 73 6.99 6.47 -6.82
N LEU A 74 6.47 6.02 -7.97
CA LEU A 74 7.26 5.46 -9.07
C LEU A 74 8.23 6.47 -9.73
N SER A 75 8.01 7.78 -9.57
CA SER A 75 8.92 8.77 -10.14
C SER A 75 10.10 9.06 -9.20
N SER A 76 9.89 9.02 -7.89
CA SER A 76 10.93 9.32 -6.91
C SER A 76 10.60 8.81 -5.50
N PRO A 77 10.96 7.55 -5.18
CA PRO A 77 10.74 7.03 -3.82
C PRO A 77 11.43 7.88 -2.75
N ARG A 78 12.61 8.43 -3.05
CA ARG A 78 13.34 9.32 -2.13
C ARG A 78 12.54 10.57 -1.78
N ARG A 79 11.91 11.22 -2.76
CA ARG A 79 11.09 12.40 -2.52
C ARG A 79 9.79 12.01 -1.81
N PHE A 80 9.16 10.92 -2.25
CA PHE A 80 7.92 10.40 -1.68
C PHE A 80 8.05 10.08 -0.18
N PHE A 81 9.12 9.38 0.22
CA PHE A 81 9.34 8.98 1.62
C PHE A 81 10.14 9.98 2.47
N SER A 82 10.41 11.18 1.97
CA SER A 82 11.18 12.21 2.68
C SER A 82 10.53 12.68 3.99
N PHE A 83 9.23 12.43 4.17
CA PHE A 83 8.48 12.82 5.36
C PHE A 83 8.16 11.61 6.25
N ARG A 84 8.13 11.82 7.57
CA ARG A 84 7.64 10.80 8.51
C ARG A 84 6.13 10.71 8.48
N PRO A 85 5.53 9.51 8.47
CA PRO A 85 4.09 9.37 8.41
C PRO A 85 3.46 9.83 9.74
N PHE A 86 2.34 10.54 9.63
CA PHE A 86 1.53 10.95 10.77
C PHE A 86 0.15 10.34 10.60
N GLY A 87 -0.44 9.84 11.67
CA GLY A 87 -1.83 9.38 11.66
C GLY A 87 -2.01 7.87 11.72
N ARG A 88 -3.10 7.37 11.12
CA ARG A 88 -3.41 5.93 11.06
C ARG A 88 -2.74 5.32 9.81
N PRO A 89 -2.23 4.08 9.87
CA PRO A 89 -1.62 3.43 8.70
C PRO A 89 -2.63 2.97 7.63
N MET A 90 -3.93 2.98 7.96
CA MET A 90 -4.98 2.41 7.10
C MET A 90 -5.02 2.97 5.66
N PRO A 91 -4.85 4.27 5.40
CA PRO A 91 -4.85 4.78 4.02
C PRO A 91 -3.72 4.20 3.17
N ALA A 92 -2.53 4.02 3.73
CA ALA A 92 -1.40 3.41 3.05
C ALA A 92 -1.64 1.91 2.76
N LEU A 93 -2.19 1.19 3.74
CA LEU A 93 -2.55 -0.22 3.56
C LEU A 93 -3.68 -0.39 2.53
N ALA A 94 -4.68 0.48 2.54
CA ALA A 94 -5.76 0.47 1.55
C ALA A 94 -5.25 0.79 0.14
N PHE A 95 -4.33 1.77 0.02
CA PHE A 95 -3.63 2.05 -1.23
C PHE A 95 -2.91 0.80 -1.74
N GLY A 96 -2.04 0.22 -0.89
CA GLY A 96 -1.25 -0.94 -1.28
C GLY A 96 -2.10 -2.15 -1.64
N TYR A 97 -3.17 -2.39 -0.90
CA TYR A 97 -4.14 -3.45 -1.17
C TYR A 97 -4.80 -3.29 -2.54
N LEU A 98 -5.26 -2.08 -2.90
CA LEU A 98 -5.89 -1.82 -4.18
C LEU A 98 -4.91 -1.99 -5.34
N VAL A 99 -3.71 -1.40 -5.24
CA VAL A 99 -2.70 -1.52 -6.31
C VAL A 99 -2.26 -2.97 -6.49
N LEU A 100 -2.01 -3.68 -5.39
CA LEU A 100 -1.63 -5.09 -5.41
C LEU A 100 -2.75 -5.97 -5.97
N THR A 101 -4.00 -5.73 -5.60
CA THR A 101 -5.16 -6.48 -6.14
C THR A 101 -5.26 -6.31 -7.66
N VAL A 102 -5.18 -5.06 -8.15
CA VAL A 102 -5.23 -4.76 -9.59
C VAL A 102 -4.04 -5.38 -10.31
N GLY A 103 -2.84 -5.26 -9.74
CA GLY A 103 -1.63 -5.85 -10.31
C GLY A 103 -1.71 -7.38 -10.41
N LEU A 104 -2.09 -8.07 -9.33
CA LEU A 104 -2.22 -9.53 -9.32
C LEU A 104 -3.34 -10.03 -10.24
N PHE A 105 -4.44 -9.28 -10.33
CA PHE A 105 -5.54 -9.59 -11.25
C PHE A 105 -5.06 -9.53 -12.71
N MET A 106 -4.38 -8.45 -13.09
CA MET A 106 -3.81 -8.32 -14.44
C MET A 106 -2.69 -9.32 -14.70
N GLY A 107 -1.84 -9.61 -13.71
CA GLY A 107 -0.83 -10.65 -13.78
C GLY A 107 -1.44 -12.03 -14.09
N ALA A 108 -2.55 -12.40 -13.43
CA ALA A 108 -3.25 -13.65 -13.70
C ALA A 108 -3.83 -13.70 -15.13
N ILE A 109 -4.43 -12.60 -15.60
CA ILE A 109 -4.92 -12.49 -16.98
C ILE A 109 -3.77 -12.66 -17.98
N TRP A 110 -2.64 -12.02 -17.75
CA TRP A 110 -1.48 -12.14 -18.63
C TRP A 110 -0.88 -13.55 -18.65
N SER A 111 -0.80 -14.20 -17.49
CA SER A 111 -0.34 -15.59 -17.42
C SER A 111 -1.25 -16.52 -18.22
N ASP A 112 -2.57 -16.38 -18.09
CA ASP A 112 -3.56 -17.19 -18.82
C ASP A 112 -3.50 -16.95 -20.34
N LEU A 113 -3.25 -15.71 -20.77
CA LEU A 113 -3.21 -15.37 -22.20
C LEU A 113 -1.89 -15.68 -22.90
N PHE A 114 -0.76 -15.61 -22.19
CA PHE A 114 0.56 -15.59 -22.82
C PHE A 114 1.54 -16.67 -22.34
N LEU A 115 1.32 -17.32 -21.19
CA LEU A 115 2.27 -18.30 -20.64
C LEU A 115 1.78 -19.73 -20.85
N SER A 116 2.41 -20.46 -21.77
CA SER A 116 2.08 -21.86 -22.08
C SER A 116 2.16 -22.81 -20.86
N ARG A 117 3.08 -22.54 -19.93
CA ARG A 117 3.21 -23.31 -18.67
C ARG A 117 2.00 -23.17 -17.75
N TYR A 118 1.28 -22.06 -17.84
CA TYR A 118 0.12 -21.79 -16.99
C TYR A 118 -1.02 -22.76 -17.31
N ASP A 119 -1.19 -23.12 -18.59
CA ASP A 119 -2.16 -24.11 -19.02
C ASP A 119 -1.84 -25.51 -18.49
N GLU A 120 -0.58 -25.92 -18.56
CA GLU A 120 -0.12 -27.22 -18.02
C GLU A 120 -0.40 -27.32 -16.52
N MET A 121 -0.04 -26.29 -15.75
CA MET A 121 -0.28 -26.25 -14.31
C MET A 121 -1.78 -26.24 -13.98
N THR A 122 -2.58 -25.50 -14.75
CA THR A 122 -4.04 -25.44 -14.54
C THR A 122 -4.68 -26.80 -14.78
N LEU A 123 -4.25 -27.53 -15.81
CA LEU A 123 -4.72 -28.89 -16.08
C LEU A 123 -4.31 -29.87 -14.97
N GLU A 124 -3.10 -29.75 -14.44
CA GLU A 124 -2.60 -30.59 -13.35
C GLU A 124 -3.42 -30.37 -12.06
N VAL A 125 -3.61 -29.12 -11.66
CA VAL A 125 -4.42 -28.76 -10.48
C VAL A 125 -5.88 -29.16 -10.65
N ALA A 126 -6.45 -28.97 -11.84
CA ALA A 126 -7.82 -29.38 -12.15
C ALA A 126 -8.00 -30.90 -12.01
N LYS A 127 -7.00 -31.67 -12.48
CA LYS A 127 -6.98 -33.13 -12.34
C LYS A 127 -6.86 -33.56 -10.88
N GLU A 128 -5.97 -32.94 -10.11
CA GLU A 128 -5.77 -33.25 -8.69
C GLU A 128 -7.03 -32.97 -7.86
N LEU A 129 -7.67 -31.82 -8.10
CA LEU A 129 -8.87 -31.41 -7.39
C LEU A 129 -10.17 -32.01 -7.96
N SER A 130 -10.09 -32.78 -9.07
CA SER A 130 -11.25 -33.35 -9.77
C SER A 130 -12.31 -32.30 -10.16
N VAL A 131 -11.85 -31.15 -10.68
CA VAL A 131 -12.70 -30.04 -11.13
C VAL A 131 -12.41 -29.67 -12.58
N SER A 132 -13.23 -28.80 -13.18
CA SER A 132 -12.96 -28.29 -14.53
C SER A 132 -11.77 -27.31 -14.53
N PRO A 133 -10.94 -27.29 -15.59
CA PRO A 133 -9.85 -26.32 -15.74
C PRO A 133 -10.36 -24.87 -15.72
N ASP A 134 -11.54 -24.62 -16.29
CA ASP A 134 -12.16 -23.30 -16.25
C ASP A 134 -12.44 -22.83 -14.82
N LEU A 135 -12.88 -23.72 -13.92
CA LEU A 135 -13.11 -23.35 -12.52
C LEU A 135 -11.79 -22.93 -11.85
N VAL A 136 -10.69 -23.63 -12.13
CA VAL A 136 -9.35 -23.28 -11.62
C VAL A 136 -8.91 -21.90 -12.12
N ARG A 137 -9.08 -21.60 -13.41
CA ARG A 137 -8.78 -20.27 -13.98
C ARG A 137 -9.57 -19.16 -13.29
N HIS A 138 -10.88 -19.35 -13.13
CA HIS A 138 -11.73 -18.36 -12.44
C HIS A 138 -11.32 -18.19 -10.97
N ILE A 139 -11.03 -19.28 -10.25
CA ILE A 139 -10.53 -19.21 -8.87
C ILE A 139 -9.22 -18.43 -8.80
N ASN A 140 -8.28 -18.66 -9.72
CA ASN A 140 -7.00 -17.94 -9.75
C ASN A 140 -7.19 -16.43 -9.93
N VAL A 141 -8.09 -16.01 -10.82
CA VAL A 141 -8.40 -14.60 -11.07
C VAL A 141 -9.21 -13.97 -9.92
N PHE A 142 -10.23 -14.66 -9.41
CA PHE A 142 -11.10 -14.12 -8.35
C PHE A 142 -10.48 -14.20 -6.96
N SER A 143 -9.44 -15.01 -6.76
CA SER A 143 -8.69 -15.06 -5.49
C SER A 143 -7.71 -13.89 -5.32
N SER A 144 -7.45 -13.10 -6.36
CA SER A 144 -6.50 -11.97 -6.30
C SER A 144 -6.73 -11.00 -5.13
N PRO A 145 -7.97 -10.60 -4.76
CA PRO A 145 -8.20 -9.74 -3.60
C PRO A 145 -7.81 -10.41 -2.27
N ILE A 146 -8.10 -11.70 -2.10
CA ILE A 146 -7.73 -12.44 -0.89
C ILE A 146 -6.21 -12.58 -0.81
N ARG A 147 -5.58 -12.92 -1.93
CA ARG A 147 -4.12 -13.03 -2.05
C ARG A 147 -3.42 -11.71 -1.79
N ALA A 148 -3.93 -10.60 -2.33
CA ALA A 148 -3.39 -9.27 -2.07
C ALA A 148 -3.42 -8.92 -0.58
N ALA A 149 -4.53 -9.22 0.12
CA ALA A 149 -4.63 -9.01 1.56
C ALA A 149 -3.59 -9.84 2.33
N LEU A 150 -3.45 -11.12 2.01
CA LEU A 150 -2.48 -12.02 2.65
C LEU A 150 -1.03 -11.59 2.38
N VAL A 151 -0.70 -11.31 1.12
CA VAL A 151 0.63 -10.85 0.70
C VAL A 151 0.99 -9.55 1.44
N LEU A 152 0.11 -8.55 1.42
CA LEU A 152 0.35 -7.28 2.11
C LEU A 152 0.52 -7.46 3.62
N ALA A 153 -0.31 -8.28 4.25
CA ALA A 153 -0.24 -8.54 5.68
C ALA A 153 1.06 -9.25 6.08
N ILE A 154 1.39 -10.37 5.41
CA ILE A 154 2.60 -11.14 5.65
C ILE A 154 3.83 -10.27 5.39
N HIS A 155 3.88 -9.58 4.25
CA HIS A 155 5.00 -8.73 3.88
C HIS A 155 5.23 -7.60 4.89
N THR A 156 4.16 -6.92 5.33
CA THR A 156 4.25 -5.87 6.36
C THR A 156 4.77 -6.42 7.69
N LEU A 157 4.31 -7.60 8.11
CA LEU A 157 4.74 -8.23 9.36
C LEU A 157 6.21 -8.68 9.31
N VAL A 158 6.64 -9.26 8.19
CA VAL A 158 8.04 -9.69 8.00
C VAL A 158 8.96 -8.47 7.95
N LEU A 159 8.58 -7.42 7.22
CA LEU A 159 9.36 -6.18 7.18
C LEU A 159 9.47 -5.56 8.58
N TRP A 160 8.38 -5.57 9.36
CA TRP A 160 8.39 -5.06 10.72
C TRP A 160 9.30 -5.89 11.62
N GLY A 161 9.22 -7.23 11.57
CA GLY A 161 10.09 -8.13 12.31
C GLY A 161 11.57 -7.98 11.93
N GLY A 162 11.88 -7.87 10.63
CA GLY A 162 13.23 -7.65 10.12
C GLY A 162 13.82 -6.32 10.63
N LEU A 163 13.03 -5.25 10.61
CA LEU A 163 13.45 -3.95 11.14
C LEU A 163 13.61 -3.97 12.66
N LEU A 164 12.77 -4.67 13.41
CA LEU A 164 12.92 -4.82 14.86
C LEU A 164 14.25 -5.47 15.25
N VAL A 165 14.74 -6.43 14.46
CA VAL A 165 16.00 -7.14 14.73
C VAL A 165 17.22 -6.34 14.25
N LEU A 166 17.12 -5.68 13.10
CA LEU A 166 18.30 -5.14 12.40
C LEU A 166 18.47 -3.62 12.53
N ALA A 167 17.40 -2.89 12.83
CA ALA A 167 17.48 -1.45 13.03
C ALA A 167 17.95 -1.11 14.44
N ARG A 168 18.66 0.02 14.57
CA ARG A 168 19.12 0.57 15.85
C ARG A 168 18.15 1.56 16.46
N SER A 169 17.12 1.95 15.71
CA SER A 169 16.17 2.98 16.05
C SER A 169 14.84 2.37 16.50
N ALA A 170 14.05 3.15 17.25
CA ALA A 170 12.73 2.72 17.70
C ALA A 170 11.80 2.51 16.49
N ILE A 171 11.42 1.26 16.24
CA ILE A 171 10.54 0.88 15.14
C ILE A 171 9.08 0.96 15.57
N ARG A 172 8.29 1.73 14.83
CA ARG A 172 6.84 1.82 15.00
C ARG A 172 6.16 1.05 13.87
N PHE A 173 5.26 0.13 14.21
CA PHE A 173 4.53 -0.67 13.22
C PHE A 173 3.83 0.21 12.17
N ARG A 174 3.24 1.34 12.59
CA ARG A 174 2.64 2.31 11.68
C ARG A 174 3.59 2.77 10.58
N ASP A 175 4.83 3.08 10.94
CA ASP A 175 5.78 3.63 9.99
C ASP A 175 6.15 2.56 8.96
N VAL A 176 6.26 1.30 9.39
CA VAL A 176 6.47 0.14 8.52
C VAL A 176 5.27 -0.13 7.62
N ALA A 177 4.05 -0.11 8.15
CA ALA A 177 2.82 -0.27 7.37
C ALA A 177 2.68 0.81 6.29
N TYR A 178 3.16 2.03 6.56
CA TYR A 178 3.26 3.08 5.55
C TYR A 178 4.28 2.77 4.45
N ILE A 179 5.46 2.24 4.80
CA ILE A 179 6.48 1.81 3.82
C ILE A 179 5.91 0.70 2.95
N ALA A 180 5.44 -0.38 3.55
CA ALA A 180 4.93 -1.55 2.85
C ALA A 180 3.75 -1.17 1.95
N GLY A 181 2.75 -0.46 2.51
CA GLY A 181 1.56 -0.05 1.77
C GLY A 181 1.87 0.76 0.52
N TYR A 182 2.67 1.82 0.63
CA TYR A 182 3.00 2.65 -0.53
C TYR A 182 3.99 2.02 -1.50
N SER A 183 4.92 1.19 -1.02
CA SER A 183 5.87 0.48 -1.90
C SER A 183 5.17 -0.51 -2.84
N MET A 184 3.95 -0.94 -2.52
CA MET A 184 3.13 -1.73 -3.44
C MET A 184 2.73 -0.96 -4.72
N ALA A 185 3.00 0.35 -4.83
CA ALA A 185 2.91 1.09 -6.09
C ALA A 185 3.68 0.40 -7.23
N GLY A 186 4.80 -0.30 -6.92
CA GLY A 186 5.53 -1.11 -7.88
C GLY A 186 4.68 -2.18 -8.58
N PHE A 187 3.63 -2.70 -7.95
CA PHE A 187 2.73 -3.67 -8.58
C PHE A 187 1.90 -3.10 -9.74
N ALA A 188 1.90 -1.78 -9.93
CA ALA A 188 1.39 -1.18 -11.17
C ALA A 188 2.15 -1.65 -12.43
N PHE A 189 3.40 -2.12 -12.30
CA PHE A 189 4.14 -2.70 -13.42
C PHE A 189 3.53 -4.03 -13.91
N LEU A 190 2.71 -4.73 -13.11
CA LEU A 190 1.98 -5.92 -13.57
C LEU A 190 0.89 -5.61 -14.60
N LEU A 191 0.57 -4.33 -14.82
CA LEU A 191 -0.26 -3.91 -15.95
C LEU A 191 0.45 -4.12 -17.30
N ILE A 192 1.79 -4.23 -17.30
CA ILE A 192 2.58 -4.47 -18.50
C ILE A 192 2.52 -5.97 -18.82
N PRO A 193 2.04 -6.37 -20.01
CA PRO A 193 2.02 -7.78 -20.41
C PRO A 193 3.45 -8.33 -20.57
N PRO A 194 3.63 -9.66 -20.51
CA PRO A 194 4.90 -10.29 -20.81
C PRO A 194 5.33 -9.99 -22.25
N ILE A 195 6.64 -9.96 -22.47
CA ILE A 195 7.24 -9.79 -23.79
C ILE A 195 7.78 -11.17 -24.18
N PHE A 196 7.13 -11.83 -25.14
CA PHE A 196 7.29 -13.26 -25.38
C PHE A 196 6.96 -14.05 -24.10
N ASP A 197 7.87 -14.92 -23.63
CA ASP A 197 7.72 -15.66 -22.38
C ASP A 197 8.33 -14.93 -21.17
N TYR A 198 8.82 -13.70 -21.34
CA TYR A 198 9.51 -12.97 -20.28
C TYR A 198 8.53 -12.09 -19.48
N PRO A 199 8.33 -12.35 -18.18
CA PRO A 199 7.38 -11.61 -17.34
C PRO A 199 7.97 -10.27 -16.88
N VAL A 200 8.22 -9.36 -17.83
CA VAL A 200 8.87 -8.05 -17.60
C VAL A 200 8.18 -7.23 -16.50
N GLY A 201 6.84 -7.24 -16.48
CA GLY A 201 6.06 -6.54 -15.46
C GLY A 201 6.35 -7.04 -14.03
N HIS A 202 6.50 -8.36 -13.85
CA HIS A 202 6.84 -8.95 -12.55
C HIS A 202 8.25 -8.56 -12.11
N LEU A 203 9.24 -8.64 -13.00
CA LEU A 203 10.60 -8.21 -12.68
C LEU A 203 10.62 -6.74 -12.24
N LEU A 204 9.98 -5.86 -13.01
CA LEU A 204 9.91 -4.43 -12.69
C LEU A 204 9.21 -4.19 -11.37
N ALA A 205 8.06 -4.84 -11.12
CA ALA A 205 7.33 -4.71 -9.86
C ALA A 205 8.21 -5.07 -8.65
N VAL A 206 8.89 -6.20 -8.74
CA VAL A 206 9.74 -6.73 -7.68
C VAL A 206 10.95 -5.82 -7.42
N VAL A 207 11.69 -5.43 -8.48
CA VAL A 207 12.83 -4.51 -8.37
C VAL A 207 12.40 -3.16 -7.79
N TRP A 208 11.22 -2.67 -8.20
CA TRP A 208 10.73 -1.38 -7.75
C TRP A 208 10.29 -1.39 -6.29
N VAL A 209 9.56 -2.40 -5.86
CA VAL A 209 9.17 -2.55 -4.45
C VAL A 209 10.42 -2.59 -3.58
N PHE A 210 11.43 -3.38 -3.96
CA PHE A 210 12.71 -3.41 -3.25
C PHE A 210 13.38 -2.04 -3.17
N HIS A 211 13.48 -1.33 -4.30
CA HIS A 211 14.10 -0.01 -4.37
C HIS A 211 13.35 1.02 -3.49
N SER A 212 12.02 1.01 -3.54
CA SER A 212 11.14 1.84 -2.73
C SER A 212 11.36 1.60 -1.24
N GLU A 213 11.26 0.34 -0.81
CA GLU A 213 11.40 -0.03 0.59
C GLU A 213 12.79 0.30 1.13
N PHE A 214 13.83 -0.01 0.36
CA PHE A 214 15.20 0.29 0.73
C PHE A 214 15.41 1.78 0.93
N THR A 215 14.92 2.58 -0.02
CA THR A 215 14.99 4.04 0.06
C THR A 215 14.23 4.57 1.27
N ALA A 216 13.02 4.07 1.54
CA ALA A 216 12.20 4.48 2.67
C ALA A 216 12.83 4.11 4.03
N VAL A 217 13.39 2.91 4.14
CA VAL A 217 14.07 2.41 5.35
C VAL A 217 15.34 3.22 5.62
N GLN A 218 16.16 3.45 4.60
CA GLN A 218 17.37 4.28 4.71
C GLN A 218 17.03 5.71 5.16
N ALA A 219 15.99 6.31 4.59
CA ALA A 219 15.55 7.65 4.96
C ALA A 219 15.03 7.76 6.41
N ARG A 220 14.53 6.67 6.99
CA ARG A 220 13.82 6.70 8.29
C ARG A 220 14.63 6.19 9.47
N TYR A 221 15.42 5.15 9.27
CA TYR A 221 15.97 4.36 10.37
C TYR A 221 17.48 4.46 10.54
N ASP A 222 18.16 5.28 9.72
CA ASP A 222 19.63 5.44 9.70
C ASP A 222 20.35 4.09 9.81
N THR A 223 19.85 3.13 9.03
CA THR A 223 20.39 1.78 9.00
C THR A 223 21.59 1.79 8.07
N GLY A 224 22.78 1.42 8.56
CA GLY A 224 23.91 1.19 7.65
C GLY A 224 23.51 0.24 6.51
N PHE A 225 24.06 0.47 5.32
CA PHE A 225 23.66 -0.18 4.06
C PHE A 225 23.33 -1.68 4.20
N MET A 226 24.25 -2.46 4.78
CA MET A 226 24.11 -3.92 4.94
C MET A 226 22.94 -4.33 5.84
N ARG A 227 22.61 -3.53 6.86
CA ARG A 227 21.50 -3.81 7.77
C ARG A 227 20.16 -3.46 7.14
N GLY A 228 20.10 -2.33 6.42
CA GLY A 228 18.94 -1.96 5.63
C GLY A 228 18.65 -3.01 4.56
N LEU A 229 19.70 -3.47 3.88
CA LEU A 229 19.61 -4.56 2.91
C LEU A 229 19.09 -5.85 3.55
N GLY A 230 19.69 -6.28 4.66
CA GLY A 230 19.27 -7.49 5.38
C GLY A 230 17.82 -7.45 5.87
N ALA A 231 17.33 -6.28 6.28
CA ALA A 231 15.95 -6.11 6.75
C ALA A 231 14.90 -6.28 5.65
N ILE A 232 15.29 -6.12 4.38
CA ILE A 232 14.37 -6.08 3.23
C ILE A 232 14.50 -7.33 2.38
N ILE A 233 15.67 -7.98 2.34
CA ILE A 233 15.89 -9.22 1.59
C ILE A 233 14.87 -10.31 1.94
N LEU A 234 14.61 -10.56 3.23
CA LEU A 234 13.67 -11.60 3.63
C LEU A 234 12.21 -11.24 3.26
N PRO A 235 11.68 -10.05 3.59
CA PRO A 235 10.37 -9.60 3.08
C PRO A 235 10.25 -9.69 1.56
N TYR A 236 11.33 -9.37 0.84
CA TYR A 236 11.40 -9.43 -0.62
C TYR A 236 11.32 -10.85 -1.16
N PHE A 237 12.05 -11.81 -0.59
CA PHE A 237 11.95 -13.22 -1.00
C PHE A 237 10.55 -13.77 -0.75
N ILE A 238 9.92 -13.39 0.36
CA ILE A 238 8.55 -13.80 0.66
C ILE A 238 7.58 -13.17 -0.34
N LEU A 239 7.70 -11.87 -0.62
CA LEU A 239 6.90 -11.19 -1.63
C LEU A 239 7.02 -11.89 -2.98
N TYR A 240 8.26 -12.08 -3.45
CA TYR A 240 8.55 -12.79 -4.70
C TYR A 240 7.92 -14.18 -4.71
N SER A 241 8.11 -14.99 -3.67
CA SER A 241 7.52 -16.33 -3.62
C SER A 241 5.99 -16.30 -3.73
N LEU A 242 5.31 -15.46 -2.95
CA LEU A 242 3.85 -15.42 -2.92
C LEU A 242 3.19 -14.83 -4.18
N THR A 243 3.94 -14.06 -4.97
CA THR A 243 3.44 -13.41 -6.19
C THR A 243 3.87 -14.09 -7.48
N THR A 244 4.90 -14.95 -7.46
CA THR A 244 5.49 -15.55 -8.67
C THR A 244 5.16 -17.03 -8.86
N PHE A 245 4.47 -17.68 -7.90
CA PHE A 245 3.92 -19.03 -8.13
C PHE A 245 2.64 -18.94 -8.98
N HIS A 246 2.81 -18.80 -10.29
CA HIS A 246 1.79 -19.04 -11.34
C HIS A 246 2.44 -19.54 -12.61
#